data_AF-A0AA97PGQ5-F1
#
_entry.id   AF-A0AA97PGQ5-F1
#
_cell.length_a   1.000
_cell.length_b   1.000
_cell.length_c   1.000
_cell.angle_alpha   90.00
_cell.angle_beta   90.00
_cell.angle_gamma   90.00
#
_symmetry.space_group_name_H-M   'P 1'
#
loop_
_entity.id
_entity.type
_entity.pdbx_description
1 polymer ?
#
loop_
_entity_poly.entity_id
_entity_poly.type
_entity_poly.pdbx_seq_one_letter_code
_entity_poly.pdbx_strand_id
1 'polypeptide(L)'
;MGVWTAAWHVRMHKFIPPGHGKHFVTLPVLLVAHYNWSLFFACDRGERIDMVPFGPICGTWKLSEIYKLLANLRALVDWVDECFREWMSHGSSLKPELHN
;
A
#
# COMPACT_ATOMS: atom_id res chain seq x y z
N MET A 1 -2.07 7.61 -11.02
CA MET A 1 -1.98 7.10 -9.63
C MET A 1 -3.15 7.54 -8.76
N GLY A 2 -3.51 8.84 -8.71
CA GLY A 2 -4.54 9.36 -7.79
C GLY A 2 -5.94 8.71 -7.86
N VAL A 3 -6.46 8.43 -9.06
CA VAL A 3 -7.81 7.82 -9.21
C VAL A 3 -7.88 6.43 -8.58
N TRP A 4 -6.89 5.57 -8.82
CA TRP A 4 -6.87 4.22 -8.25
C TRP A 4 -6.65 4.25 -6.73
N THR A 5 -5.75 5.11 -6.25
CA THR A 5 -5.52 5.30 -4.80
C THR A 5 -6.77 5.82 -4.09
N ALA A 6 -7.48 6.79 -4.68
CA ALA A 6 -8.74 7.29 -4.13
C ALA A 6 -9.86 6.24 -4.17
N ALA A 7 -9.97 5.47 -5.26
CA ALA A 7 -10.94 4.38 -5.36
C ALA A 7 -10.66 3.26 -4.33
N TRP A 8 -9.39 2.94 -4.10
CA TRP A 8 -8.97 2.03 -3.04
C TRP A 8 -9.33 2.56 -1.65
N HIS A 9 -9.07 3.84 -1.38
CA HIS A 9 -9.38 4.48 -0.10
C HIS A 9 -10.88 4.46 0.21
N VAL A 10 -11.72 4.86 -0.76
CA VAL A 10 -13.18 4.77 -0.65
C VAL A 10 -13.64 3.34 -0.41
N ARG A 11 -13.00 2.35 -1.07
CA ARG A 11 -13.32 0.94 -0.88
C ARG A 11 -12.94 0.46 0.52
N MET A 12 -11.76 0.81 1.02
CA MET A 12 -11.29 0.40 2.35
C MET A 12 -12.15 1.01 3.46
N HIS A 13 -12.65 2.23 3.27
CA HIS A 13 -13.58 2.85 4.23
C HIS A 13 -14.89 2.06 4.41
N LYS A 14 -15.28 1.21 3.46
CA LYS A 14 -16.44 0.33 3.61
C LYS A 14 -16.17 -0.90 4.48
N PHE A 15 -14.90 -1.28 4.65
CA PHE A 15 -14.50 -2.46 5.40
C PHE A 15 -14.11 -2.16 6.86
N ILE A 16 -13.95 -0.88 7.22
CA ILE A 16 -13.64 -0.47 8.60
C ILE A 16 -14.92 -0.42 9.45
N PRO A 17 -14.99 -1.14 10.57
CA PRO A 17 -16.09 -1.01 11.51
C PRO A 17 -16.07 0.36 12.21
N PRO A 18 -17.24 0.99 12.45
CA PRO A 18 -17.32 2.25 13.17
C PRO A 18 -16.70 2.12 14.56
N GLY A 19 -15.77 3.01 14.91
CA GLY A 19 -15.07 3.02 16.21
C GLY A 19 -13.60 2.60 16.15
N HIS A 20 -13.12 2.06 15.03
CA HIS A 20 -11.68 1.84 14.81
C HIS A 20 -11.03 3.11 14.25
N GLY A 21 -9.82 3.44 14.74
CA GLY A 21 -9.09 4.64 14.33
C GLY A 21 -9.02 4.78 12.81
N LYS A 22 -9.27 6.00 12.30
CA LYS A 22 -9.35 6.36 10.87
C LYS A 22 -8.03 6.21 10.09
N HIS A 23 -7.08 5.40 10.53
CA HIS A 23 -5.78 5.28 9.84
C HIS A 23 -5.74 3.97 9.05
N PHE A 24 -5.88 4.08 7.73
CA PHE A 24 -5.56 2.96 6.83
C PHE A 24 -4.08 2.62 6.89
N VAL A 25 -3.76 1.34 6.69
CA VAL A 25 -2.38 0.91 6.45
C VAL A 25 -1.83 1.63 5.22
N THR A 26 -0.56 2.03 5.31
CA THR A 26 0.17 2.63 4.21
C THR A 26 0.20 1.68 3.01
N LEU A 27 -0.26 2.14 1.84
CA LEU A 27 -0.30 1.33 0.63
C LEU A 27 0.92 1.63 -0.26
N PRO A 28 1.75 0.64 -0.63
CA PRO A 28 2.80 0.84 -1.60
C PRO A 28 2.22 1.05 -3.00
N VAL A 29 2.74 2.03 -3.70
CA VAL A 29 2.28 2.49 -5.01
C VAL A 29 3.48 2.55 -5.95
N LEU A 30 3.50 1.69 -6.96
CA LEU A 30 4.54 1.67 -7.98
C LEU A 30 4.18 2.59 -9.15
N LEU A 31 4.99 3.60 -9.38
CA LEU A 31 4.92 4.46 -10.56
C LEU A 31 5.94 3.98 -11.59
N VAL A 32 5.44 3.55 -12.75
CA VAL A 32 6.28 3.12 -13.88
C VAL A 32 6.19 4.17 -14.97
N ALA A 33 7.32 4.76 -15.32
CA ALA A 33 7.44 5.73 -16.40
C ALA A 33 8.62 5.35 -17.31
N HIS A 34 8.31 4.95 -18.55
CA HIS A 34 9.27 4.35 -19.47
C HIS A 34 9.97 3.15 -18.83
N TYR A 35 11.29 3.22 -18.65
CA TYR A 35 12.10 2.20 -18.02
C TYR A 35 12.30 2.42 -16.53
N ASN A 36 11.80 3.53 -15.96
CA ASN A 36 12.02 3.89 -14.56
C ASN A 36 10.85 3.44 -13.70
N TRP A 37 11.18 2.82 -12.57
CA TRP A 37 10.23 2.40 -11.55
C TRP A 37 10.51 3.19 -10.28
N SER A 38 9.48 3.81 -9.72
CA SER A 38 9.56 4.56 -8.47
C SER A 38 8.52 4.06 -7.49
N LEU A 39 8.90 3.95 -6.22
CA LEU A 39 8.01 3.57 -5.15
C LEU A 39 7.52 4.82 -4.42
N PHE A 40 6.23 4.85 -4.19
CA PHE A 40 5.52 5.79 -3.33
C PHE A 40 4.75 5.02 -2.28
N PHE A 41 4.43 5.68 -1.20
CA PHE A 41 3.56 5.18 -0.16
C PHE A 41 2.36 6.11 -0.03
N ALA A 42 1.17 5.58 -0.32
CA ALA A 42 -0.06 6.29 -0.05
C ALA A 42 -0.41 6.13 1.43
N CYS A 43 -0.28 7.22 2.17
CA CYS A 43 -0.53 7.28 3.60
C CYS A 43 -1.87 7.97 3.84
N ASP A 44 -2.79 7.31 4.55
CA ASP A 44 -4.01 7.96 4.98
C ASP A 44 -3.77 8.81 6.22
N ARG A 45 -4.11 10.09 6.12
CA ARG A 45 -4.07 11.07 7.21
C ARG A 45 -5.47 11.35 7.77
N GLY A 46 -6.45 10.52 7.43
CA GLY A 46 -7.85 10.64 7.85
C GLY A 46 -8.65 11.54 6.92
N GLU A 47 -8.24 12.80 6.75
CA GLU A 47 -8.95 13.76 5.89
C GLU A 47 -8.37 13.83 4.46
N ARG A 48 -7.20 13.25 4.24
CA ARG A 48 -6.54 13.20 2.92
C ARG A 48 -5.59 12.03 2.80
N ILE A 49 -5.24 11.70 1.56
CA ILE A 49 -4.20 10.73 1.24
C ILE A 49 -2.96 11.49 0.79
N ASP A 50 -1.85 11.29 1.49
CA ASP A 50 -0.55 11.82 1.12
C ASP A 50 0.23 10.76 0.34
N MET A 51 0.78 11.11 -0.83
CA MET A 51 1.74 10.27 -1.55
C MET A 51 3.15 10.61 -1.12
N VAL A 52 3.72 9.79 -0.23
CA VAL A 52 5.10 9.97 0.26
C VAL A 52 6.06 9.26 -0.70
N PRO A 53 7.01 9.97 -1.34
CA PRO A 53 7.98 9.32 -2.20
C PRO A 53 8.97 8.50 -1.38
N PHE A 54 9.18 7.24 -1.75
CA PHE A 54 10.35 6.48 -1.32
C PHE A 54 11.53 6.73 -2.28
N GLY A 55 11.22 6.82 -3.58
CA GLY A 55 12.18 7.15 -4.64
C GLY A 55 12.27 6.08 -5.73
N PRO A 56 13.24 6.21 -6.66
CA PRO A 56 13.47 5.23 -7.71
C PRO A 56 13.91 3.88 -7.14
N ILE A 57 13.27 2.79 -7.59
CA ILE A 57 13.59 1.41 -7.22
C ILE A 57 14.28 0.64 -8.35
N CYS A 58 15.01 1.38 -9.22
CA CYS A 58 15.66 0.95 -10.47
C CYS A 58 14.73 0.93 -11.69
N GLY A 59 15.07 0.10 -12.69
CA GLY A 59 14.47 0.20 -14.00
C GLY A 59 14.70 -1.02 -14.87
N THR A 60 14.21 -0.93 -16.11
CA THR A 60 14.20 -2.04 -17.08
C THR A 60 15.05 -1.77 -18.31
N TRP A 61 15.89 -0.71 -18.31
CA TRP A 61 16.69 -0.34 -19.47
C TRP A 61 17.91 -1.24 -19.65
N LYS A 62 18.54 -1.66 -18.54
CA LYS A 62 19.69 -2.57 -18.56
C LYS A 62 19.38 -3.84 -17.78
N LEU A 63 19.97 -4.96 -18.19
CA LEU A 63 19.81 -6.24 -17.49
C LEU A 63 20.21 -6.16 -16.01
N SER A 64 21.26 -5.41 -15.68
CA SER A 64 21.68 -5.18 -14.30
C SER A 64 20.65 -4.37 -13.48
N GLU A 65 19.90 -3.47 -14.11
CA GLU A 65 18.82 -2.73 -13.47
C GLU A 65 17.59 -3.62 -13.26
N ILE A 66 17.31 -4.53 -14.18
CA ILE A 66 16.22 -5.51 -14.07
C ILE A 66 16.44 -6.41 -12.85
N TYR A 67 17.65 -6.92 -12.63
CA TYR A 67 17.94 -7.74 -11.45
C TYR A 67 17.81 -6.95 -10.14
N LYS A 68 18.20 -5.68 -10.12
CA LYS A 68 18.00 -4.80 -8.96
C LYS A 68 16.51 -4.52 -8.72
N LEU A 69 15.76 -4.26 -9.79
CA LEU A 69 14.31 -4.07 -9.71
C LEU A 69 13.64 -5.33 -9.15
N LEU A 70 14.02 -6.52 -9.62
CA LEU A 70 13.49 -7.78 -9.12
C LEU A 70 13.80 -7.98 -7.62
N ALA A 71 15.00 -7.64 -7.17
CA ALA A 71 15.35 -7.70 -5.75
C ALA A 71 14.49 -6.74 -4.90
N ASN A 72 14.29 -5.51 -5.37
CA ASN A 72 13.42 -4.53 -4.70
C ASN A 72 11.95 -4.97 -4.68
N LEU A 73 11.46 -5.57 -5.77
CA LEU A 73 10.09 -6.10 -5.82
C LEU A 73 9.88 -7.27 -4.86
N ARG A 74 10.88 -8.15 -4.69
CA ARG A 74 10.82 -9.22 -3.68
C ARG A 74 10.75 -8.66 -2.27
N ALA A 75 11.65 -7.75 -1.92
CA ALA A 75 11.62 -7.08 -0.62
C ALA A 75 10.30 -6.35 -0.37
N LEU A 76 9.70 -5.76 -1.42
CA LEU A 76 8.38 -5.14 -1.32
C LEU A 76 7.26 -6.16 -1.08
N VAL A 77 7.32 -7.33 -1.72
CA VAL A 77 6.36 -8.42 -1.49
C VAL A 77 6.48 -8.96 -0.08
N ASP A 78 7.70 -9.18 0.41
CA ASP A 78 7.95 -9.63 1.78
C ASP A 78 7.35 -8.64 2.79
N TRP A 79 7.56 -7.33 2.57
CA TRP A 79 6.95 -6.28 3.39
C TRP A 79 5.41 -6.29 3.34
N VAL A 80 4.80 -6.51 2.16
CA VAL A 80 3.34 -6.61 2.04
C VAL A 80 2.82 -7.85 2.77
N ASP A 81 3.52 -8.97 2.69
CA ASP A 81 3.11 -10.22 3.31
C ASP A 81 3.19 -10.18 4.83
N GLU A 82 4.14 -9.43 5.39
CA GLU A 82 4.25 -9.21 6.83
C GLU A 82 3.31 -8.08 7.28
N CYS A 83 3.57 -6.83 6.87
CA CYS A 83 2.91 -5.66 7.44
C CYS A 83 1.46 -5.46 6.97
N PHE A 84 1.21 -5.60 5.66
CA PHE A 84 -0.12 -5.33 5.10
C PHE A 84 -1.10 -6.48 5.39
N ARG A 85 -0.63 -7.73 5.29
CA ARG A 85 -1.44 -8.91 5.64
C ARG A 85 -1.80 -8.91 7.13
N GLU A 86 -0.84 -8.65 8.03
CA GLU A 86 -1.14 -8.59 9.46
C GLU A 86 -2.21 -7.54 9.77
N TRP A 87 -2.14 -6.35 9.15
CA TRP A 87 -3.18 -5.34 9.30
C TRP A 87 -4.54 -5.82 8.79
N MET A 88 -4.59 -6.46 7.60
CA MET A 88 -5.84 -7.02 7.05
C MET A 88 -6.43 -8.09 7.99
N SER A 89 -5.61 -8.98 8.53
CA SER A 89 -6.04 -10.07 9.41
C SER A 89 -6.47 -9.58 10.80
N HIS A 90 -5.72 -8.68 11.44
CA HIS A 90 -6.06 -8.18 12.77
C HIS A 90 -7.16 -7.11 12.73
N GLY A 91 -7.21 -6.28 11.69
CA GLY A 91 -8.27 -5.29 11.48
C GLY A 91 -9.64 -5.91 11.16
N SER A 92 -9.67 -7.15 10.67
CA SER A 92 -10.91 -7.91 10.41
C SER A 92 -11.35 -8.82 11.56
N SER A 93 -10.48 -9.09 12.55
CA SER A 93 -10.76 -10.03 13.65
C SER A 93 -11.58 -9.42 14.81
N LEU A 94 -11.76 -8.09 14.86
CA LEU A 94 -12.58 -7.42 15.89
C LEU A 94 -14.07 -7.33 15.52
N LYS A 95 -14.67 -8.45 15.14
CA LYS A 95 -16.12 -8.67 15.32
C LYS A 95 -16.38 -9.91 16.16
N PRO A 96 -16.35 -9.78 17.50
CA PRO A 96 -17.26 -10.51 18.34
C PRO A 96 -18.31 -9.53 18.91
N GLU A 97 -19.57 -9.86 18.62
CA GLU A 97 -20.71 -9.63 19.51
C GLU A 97 -21.28 -8.20 19.62
N LEU A 98 -22.14 -7.85 18.66
CA LEU A 98 -23.33 -7.04 18.96
C LEU A 98 -24.56 -7.76 18.40
N HIS A 99 -24.96 -8.79 19.14
CA HIS A 99 -26.29 -9.38 19.09
C HIS A 99 -26.79 -9.51 20.54
N ASN A 100 -27.32 -8.41 21.08
CA ASN A 100 -28.52 -8.41 21.93
C ASN A 100 -29.00 -6.96 22.12
#